data_AF-A0A4Y2J8I6-F1
#
_entry.id   AF-A0A4Y2J8I6-F1
#
_cell.length_a   1.000
_cell.length_b   1.000
_cell.length_c   1.000
_cell.angle_alpha   90.00
_cell.angle_beta   90.00
_cell.angle_gamma   90.00
#
_symmetry.space_group_name_H-M   'P 1'
#
loop_
_entity.id
_entity.type
_entity.pdbx_description
1 polymer ?
#
loop_
_entity_poly.entity_id
_entity_poly.type
_entity_poly.pdbx_seq_one_letter_code
_entity_poly.pdbx_strand_id
1 'polypeptide(L)' 'MNILNKLKSLSVPYQIHLQWIPSHVNIQGNEIADALAEAGADDASVPSAPLTYLELFSRANSMNKSNWLIPPVYHRYQGS' A
#
# COMPACT_ATOMS: atom_id res chain seq x y z
N MET A 1 -9.23 18.47 -10.12
CA MET A 1 -8.50 17.45 -10.93
C MET A 1 -9.15 16.09 -10.68
N ASN A 2 -9.49 15.35 -11.74
CA ASN A 2 -10.05 13.99 -11.64
C ASN A 2 -8.94 12.98 -11.31
N ILE A 3 -9.22 11.98 -10.47
CA ILE A 3 -8.30 10.88 -10.14
C ILE A 3 -7.74 10.18 -11.38
N LEU A 4 -8.55 10.06 -12.43
CA LEU A 4 -8.14 9.49 -13.72
C LEU A 4 -6.99 10.29 -14.36
N ASN A 5 -6.98 11.62 -14.23
CA ASN A 5 -5.91 12.45 -14.78
C ASN A 5 -4.60 12.25 -14.02
N LYS A 6 -4.67 12.03 -12.70
CA LYS A 6 -3.50 11.71 -11.89
C LYS A 6 -2.93 10.34 -12.26
N LEU A 7 -3.79 9.32 -12.35
CA LEU A 7 -3.37 7.97 -12.75
C LEU A 7 -2.70 7.96 -14.14
N LYS A 8 -3.27 8.68 -15.12
CA LYS A 8 -2.65 8.84 -16.44
C LYS A 8 -1.30 9.56 -16.38
N SER A 9 -1.17 10.60 -15.56
CA SER A 9 0.11 11.32 -15.45
C SER A 9 1.21 10.46 -14.84
N LEU A 10 0.86 9.52 -13.96
CA LEU A 10 1.80 8.59 -13.35
C LEU A 10 2.10 7.40 -14.27
N SER A 11 1.14 6.96 -15.08
CA SER A 11 1.34 5.78 -15.93
C SER A 11 2.38 6.00 -17.04
N VAL A 12 2.44 7.21 -17.60
CA VAL A 12 3.33 7.56 -18.73
C VAL A 12 4.82 7.41 -18.41
N PRO A 13 5.38 8.04 -17.34
CA PRO A 13 6.81 7.92 -17.06
C PRO A 13 7.24 6.51 -16.65
N TYR A 14 6.35 5.75 -15.99
CA TYR A 14 6.66 4.41 -15.48
C TYR A 14 6.23 3.27 -16.41
N GLN A 15 5.68 3.58 -17.60
CA GLN A 15 5.16 2.61 -18.56
C GLN A 15 4.16 1.61 -17.93
N ILE A 16 3.32 2.09 -17.02
CA ILE A 16 2.34 1.26 -16.32
C ILE A 16 1.09 1.13 -17.18
N HIS A 17 0.65 -0.10 -17.42
CA HIS A 17 -0.63 -0.38 -18.07
C HIS A 17 -1.71 -0.62 -17.02
N LEU A 18 -2.77 0.19 -17.05
CA LEU A 18 -3.91 0.06 -16.15
C LEU A 18 -5.01 -0.79 -16.81
N GLN A 19 -5.45 -1.84 -16.12
CA GLN A 19 -6.52 -2.72 -16.58
C GLN A 19 -7.61 -2.80 -15.52
N TRP A 20 -8.86 -2.65 -15.94
CA TRP A 20 -10.01 -2.88 -15.08
C TRP A 20 -10.35 -4.36 -15.06
N ILE A 21 -10.49 -4.92 -13.86
CA ILE A 21 -10.80 -6.33 -13.64
C ILE A 21 -12.13 -6.39 -12.88
N PRO A 22 -13.07 -7.28 -13.28
CA PRO A 22 -14.29 -7.49 -12.51
C PRO A 22 -14.00 -8.08 -11.12
N SER A 23 -14.85 -7.74 -10.16
CA SER A 23 -14.63 -7.84 -8.70
C SER A 23 -14.25 -9.22 -8.12
N HIS A 24 -14.37 -10.31 -8.86
CA HIS A 24 -14.22 -11.67 -8.31
C HIS A 24 -13.49 -12.64 -9.24
N VAL A 25 -12.56 -12.13 -10.05
CA VAL A 25 -11.55 -13.01 -10.63
C VAL A 25 -10.60 -13.32 -9.48
N ASN A 26 -10.56 -14.57 -9.02
CA ASN A 26 -9.70 -15.10 -7.94
C ASN A 26 -8.20 -14.89 -8.26
N ILE A 27 -7.78 -13.63 -8.28
CA ILE A 27 -6.44 -13.15 -8.55
C ILE A 27 -5.88 -12.84 -7.18
N GLN A 28 -4.97 -13.71 -6.74
CA GLN A 28 -4.33 -13.63 -5.43
C GLN A 28 -3.81 -12.22 -5.09
N GLY A 29 -3.27 -11.50 -6.08
CA GLY A 29 -2.78 -10.13 -5.88
C GLY A 29 -3.88 -9.13 -5.49
N ASN A 30 -5.10 -9.29 -6.01
CA ASN A 30 -6.22 -8.44 -5.65
C ASN A 30 -6.74 -8.77 -4.24
N GLU A 31 -6.85 -10.06 -3.90
CA GLU A 31 -7.28 -10.48 -2.57
C GLU A 31 -6.33 -9.98 -1.47
N ILE A 32 -5.01 -10.00 -1.74
CA ILE A 32 -4.01 -9.41 -0.83
C ILE A 32 -4.19 -7.89 -0.73
N ALA A 33 -4.41 -7.20 -1.84
CA ALA A 33 -4.62 -5.75 -1.84
C ALA A 33 -5.89 -5.35 -1.07
N ASP A 34 -6.97 -6.10 -1.21
CA ASP A 34 -8.23 -5.89 -0.49
C ASP A 34 -8.05 -6.13 1.01
N ALA A 35 -7.41 -7.23 1.41
CA ALA A 35 -7.12 -7.52 2.81
C ALA A 35 -6.22 -6.46 3.46
N LEU A 36 -5.25 -5.93 2.72
CA LEU A 36 -4.40 -4.81 3.19
C LEU A 36 -5.18 -3.50 3.32
N ALA A 37 -6.10 -3.23 2.40
CA ALA A 37 -6.96 -2.05 2.46
C ALA A 37 -7.93 -2.11 3.65
N GLU A 38 -8.51 -3.29 3.93
CA GLU A 38 -9.38 -3.55 5.08
C GLU A 38 -8.61 -3.35 6.40
N ALA A 39 -7.45 -3.98 6.54
CA ALA A 39 -6.59 -3.80 7.73
C ALA A 39 -6.15 -2.33 7.92
N GLY A 40 -5.89 -1.60 6.83
CA GLY A 40 -5.55 -0.17 6.89
C GLY A 40 -6.74 0.73 7.25
N ALA A 41 -7.97 0.33 6.95
CA ALA A 41 -9.17 1.02 7.40
C ALA A 41 -9.42 0.80 8.89
N ASP A 42 -9.11 -0.39 9.41
CA ASP A 42 -9.25 -0.74 10.82
C ASP A 42 -8.17 -0.08 11.71
N ASP A 43 -6.95 0.13 11.20
CA ASP A 43 -5.86 0.84 11.91
C ASP A 43 -6.04 2.38 11.91
N ALA A 44 -7.06 2.88 11.21
CA ALA A 44 -7.51 4.25 11.36
C ALA A 44 -8.33 4.37 12.65
N SER A 45 -7.63 4.39 13.80
CA SER A 45 -8.09 5.18 14.94
C SER A 45 -8.33 6.59 14.41
N VAL A 46 -9.60 6.88 14.16
CA VAL A 46 -10.09 8.12 13.56
C VAL A 46 -9.49 9.28 14.37
N PRO A 47 -8.54 10.05 13.82
CA PRO A 47 -8.26 11.34 14.41
C PRO A 47 -9.56 12.13 14.25
N SER A 48 -10.08 12.73 15.33
CA SER A 48 -11.37 13.44 15.27
C SER A 48 -11.37 14.66 14.33
N ALA A 49 -10.26 14.90 13.61
CA ALA A 49 -10.14 15.80 12.48
C ALA A 49 -9.50 15.05 11.28
N PRO A 50 -9.97 15.29 10.04
CA PRO A 50 -9.39 14.70 8.84
C PRO A 50 -7.95 15.18 8.67
N LEU A 51 -6.99 14.26 8.80
CA LEU A 51 -5.59 14.53 8.51
C LEU A 51 -5.44 14.95 7.05
N THR A 52 -4.60 15.95 6.81
CA THR A 52 -4.23 16.38 5.47
C THR A 52 -3.41 15.29 4.77
N TYR A 53 -3.45 15.27 3.43
CA TYR A 53 -2.70 14.31 2.62
C TYR A 53 -1.21 14.22 2.99
N LEU A 54 -0.60 15.35 3.35
CA LEU A 54 0.82 15.42 3.71
C LEU A 54 1.12 14.71 5.04
N GLU A 55 0.22 14.81 6.01
CA GLU A 55 0.34 14.13 7.30
C GLU A 55 0.19 12.61 7.13
N LEU A 56 -0.76 12.17 6.30
CA LEU A 56 -0.93 10.75 5.96
C LEU A 56 0.31 10.19 5.25
N PHE A 57 0.83 10.90 4.24
CA PHE A 57 2.04 10.50 3.52
C PHE A 57 3.27 10.43 4.44
N SER A 58 3.42 11.39 5.35
CA SER A 58 4.52 11.42 6.32
C SER A 58 4.45 10.26 7.31
N ARG A 59 3.24 9.94 7.80
CA ARG A 59 3.00 8.81 8.70
C ARG A 59 3.31 7.48 8.02
N ALA A 60 2.82 7.26 6.81
CA ALA A 60 3.09 6.05 6.04
C ALA A 60 4.59 5.85 5.78
N ASN A 61 5.31 6.91 5.42
CA ASN A 61 6.76 6.84 5.23
C ASN A 61 7.52 6.56 6.54
N SER A 62 7.06 7.13 7.66
CA SER A 62 7.64 6.85 8.98
C SER A 62 7.47 5.38 9.36
N MET A 63 6.30 4.80 9.13
CA MET A 63 6.01 3.38 9.39
C MET A 63 6.82 2.46 8.48
N ASN A 64 6.95 2.80 7.20
CA ASN A 64 7.81 2.04 6.30
C ASN A 64 9.27 2.08 6.76
N LYS A 65 9.78 3.25 7.17
CA LYS A 65 11.14 3.40 7.67
C LYS A 65 11.40 2.58 8.93
N SER A 66 10.45 2.46 9.86
CA SER A 66 10.58 1.56 11.01
C SER A 66 10.60 0.09 10.61
N ASN A 67 9.78 -0.31 9.62
CA ASN A 67 9.74 -1.69 9.14
C ASN A 67 11.05 -2.08 8.43
N TRP A 68 11.72 -1.14 7.75
CA TRP A 68 13.04 -1.35 7.14
C TRP A 68 14.17 -1.52 8.17
N LEU A 69 13.99 -1.07 9.40
CA LEU A 69 14.99 -1.22 10.48
C LEU A 69 14.91 -2.57 11.18
N ILE A 70 13.89 -3.39 10.88
CA ILE A 70 13.78 -4.75 11.41
C ILE A 70 14.58 -5.65 10.47
N PRO A 71 15.76 -6.16 10.88
CA PRO A 71 16.48 -7.10 10.05
C PRO A 71 15.60 -8.35 9.84
N PRO A 72 15.46 -8.84 8.59
CA PRO A 72 14.75 -10.07 8.34
C PRO A 72 15.38 -11.21 9.13
N VAL A 73 14.58 -11.87 9.98
CA VAL A 73 15.01 -13.05 10.73
C VAL A 73 15.14 -14.21 9.74
N TYR A 74 16.35 -14.45 9.26
CA TYR A 74 16.64 -15.62 8.44
C TYR A 74 16.91 -16.85 9.32
N HIS A 75 15.90 -17.72 9.49
CA HIS A 75 16.02 -19.02 10.18
C HIS A 75 16.78 -20.08 9.36
N ARG A 76 17.93 -19.74 8.74
CA ARG A 76 18.49 -20.63 7.71
C ARG A 76 19.96 -21.01 7.77
N TYR A 77 20.58 -20.95 8.95
CA TYR A 77 21.84 -21.65 9.20
C TYR A 77 21.91 -22.20 10.63
N GLN A 78 21.13 -23.25 10.92
CA GLN A 78 21.60 -24.26 11.88
C GLN A 78 22.39 -25.29 11.08
N GLY A 79 23.72 -25.14 11.13
CA GLY A 79 24.65 -26.12 10.57
C GLY A 79 24.50 -27.46 11.27
N SER A 80 24.53 -28.52 10.46
CA SER A 80 24.85 -29.89 10.86
C SER A 80 26.27 -29.97 11.41
#